data_AF-A0A918YJX1-F1
#
_entry.id   AF-A0A918YJX1-F1
#
_cell.length_a   1.000
_cell.length_b   1.000
_cell.length_c   1.000
_cell.angle_alpha   90.00
_cell.angle_beta   90.00
_cell.angle_gamma   90.00
#
_symmetry.space_group_name_H-M   'P 1'
#
loop_
_entity.id
_entity.type
_entity.pdbx_description
1 polymer ?
#
loop_
_entity_poly.entity_id
_entity_poly.type
_entity_poly.pdbx_seq_one_letter_code
_entity_poly.pdbx_strand_id
1 'polypeptide(L)'
;MRSTLYSMTEQGVPHISHPRVLVLGVCQGKPGEPPFRIMEIDGQVIGAARHVTDVLETAASYGITIHDMDDPDLVRWVGGDKYTWTLH
;
A
#
# COMPACT_ATOMS: atom_id res chain seq x y z
N MET A 1 31.91 32.58 29.66
CA MET A 1 30.62 31.99 30.10
C MET A 1 29.74 31.79 28.89
N ARG A 2 29.24 30.56 28.70
CA ARG A 2 28.02 30.14 27.96
C ARG A 2 27.87 30.56 26.49
N SER A 3 27.50 29.72 25.53
CA SER A 3 27.13 28.30 25.51
C SER A 3 27.23 27.87 24.04
N THR A 4 27.93 26.77 23.75
CA THR A 4 27.77 26.06 22.47
C THR A 4 26.40 25.42 22.48
N LEU A 5 25.42 26.02 21.81
CA LEU A 5 24.17 25.34 21.48
C LEU A 5 24.49 24.33 20.39
N TYR A 6 24.70 23.07 20.79
CA TYR A 6 24.49 21.96 19.87
C TYR A 6 22.99 21.91 19.60
N SER A 7 22.55 22.47 18.48
CA SER A 7 21.25 22.13 17.91
C SER A 7 21.30 20.69 17.48
N MET A 8 20.87 19.78 18.34
CA MET A 8 20.48 18.42 17.97
C MET A 8 19.21 18.54 17.13
N THR A 9 19.35 18.79 15.83
CA THR A 9 18.33 18.40 14.90
C THR A 9 18.47 16.90 14.72
N GLU A 10 17.92 16.10 15.63
CA GLU A 10 17.38 14.80 15.22
C GLU A 10 16.24 15.11 14.26
N GLN A 11 16.61 15.47 13.04
CA GLN A 11 15.72 15.45 11.91
C GLN A 11 15.52 13.96 11.64
N GLY A 12 14.60 13.36 12.40
CA GLY A 12 14.12 12.02 12.11
C GLY A 12 13.75 12.02 10.64
N VAL A 13 14.58 11.36 9.83
CA VAL A 13 14.39 11.27 8.40
C VAL A 13 12.95 10.76 8.22
N PRO A 14 12.10 11.40 7.39
CA PRO A 14 10.80 10.84 7.12
C PRO A 14 11.02 9.39 6.69
N HIS A 15 10.50 8.43 7.46
CA HIS A 15 10.54 7.04 7.04
C HIS A 15 9.69 6.96 5.77
N ILE A 16 10.38 6.90 4.63
CA ILE A 16 9.75 6.60 3.35
C ILE A 16 9.51 5.10 3.40
N SER A 17 8.29 4.71 3.77
CA SER A 17 7.85 3.32 3.67
C SER A 17 8.04 2.84 2.23
N HIS A 18 8.69 1.70 2.08
CA HIS A 18 8.86 1.01 0.81
C HIS A 18 7.96 -0.23 0.84
N PRO A 19 6.63 -0.06 0.62
CA PRO A 19 5.69 -1.16 0.74
C PRO A 19 6.03 -2.27 -0.25
N ARG A 20 6.07 -3.51 0.24
CA ARG A 20 6.19 -4.70 -0.62
C ARG A 20 5.00 -4.82 -1.58
N VAL A 21 3.80 -4.44 -1.13
CA VAL A 21 2.55 -4.50 -1.87
C VAL A 21 1.93 -3.10 -1.96
N LEU A 22 1.70 -2.62 -3.18
CA LEU A 22 0.97 -1.38 -3.41
C LEU A 22 -0.39 -1.70 -4.05
N VAL A 23 -1.47 -1.23 -3.45
CA VAL A 23 -2.82 -1.35 -4.00
C VAL A 23 -3.31 0.04 -4.40
N LEU A 24 -3.41 0.26 -5.71
CA LEU A 24 -3.77 1.55 -6.29
C LEU A 24 -5.25 1.90 -6.07
N GLY A 25 -5.66 3.09 -6.50
CA GLY A 25 -7.05 3.56 -6.42
C GLY A 25 -8.06 2.64 -7.11
N VAL A 26 -9.33 2.78 -6.74
CA VAL A 26 -10.43 2.06 -7.38
C VAL A 26 -10.54 2.49 -8.84
N CYS A 27 -10.44 1.53 -9.75
CA CYS A 27 -10.63 1.68 -11.18
C CYS A 27 -12.03 1.18 -11.57
N GLN A 28 -12.63 1.86 -12.55
CA GLN A 28 -13.86 1.37 -13.18
C GLN A 28 -13.56 0.14 -14.04
N GLY A 29 -14.35 -0.91 -13.90
CA GLY A 29 -14.36 -2.06 -14.80
C GLY A 29 -14.95 -1.71 -16.18
N LYS A 30 -14.97 -2.69 -17.08
CA LYS A 30 -15.74 -2.56 -18.33
C LYS A 30 -17.24 -2.44 -18.03
N PRO A 31 -18.07 -1.97 -18.97
CA PRO A 31 -19.52 -1.95 -18.79
C PRO A 31 -20.05 -3.32 -18.33
N GLY A 32 -20.71 -3.36 -17.17
CA GLY A 32 -21.23 -4.59 -16.56
C GLY A 32 -20.22 -5.38 -15.69
N GLU A 33 -18.96 -4.98 -15.64
CA GLU A 33 -17.96 -5.56 -14.72
C GLU A 33 -17.85 -4.74 -13.43
N PRO A 34 -17.57 -5.39 -12.29
CA PRO A 34 -17.34 -4.68 -11.03
C PRO A 34 -16.06 -3.83 -11.09
N PRO A 35 -15.95 -2.78 -10.26
CA PRO A 35 -14.70 -2.07 -10.05
C PRO A 35 -13.58 -3.01 -9.59
N PHE A 36 -12.34 -2.58 -9.78
CA PHE A 36 -11.16 -3.32 -9.36
C PHE A 36 -10.09 -2.35 -8.89
N ARG A 37 -9.03 -2.87 -8.27
CA ARG A 37 -7.82 -2.13 -7.92
C ARG A 37 -6.62 -2.82 -8.55
N ILE A 38 -5.64 -2.06 -8.99
CA ILE A 38 -4.39 -2.60 -9.51
C ILE A 38 -3.46 -2.87 -8.33
N MET A 39 -2.86 -4.05 -8.32
CA MET A 39 -1.89 -4.47 -7.32
C MET A 39 -0.50 -4.51 -7.93
N GLU A 40 0.45 -3.90 -7.24
CA GLU A 40 1.88 -4.01 -7.51
C GLU A 40 2.57 -4.76 -6.38
N ILE A 41 3.59 -5.54 -6.72
CA ILE A 41 4.51 -6.17 -5.77
C ILE A 41 5.93 -5.75 -6.16
N ASP A 42 6.68 -5.18 -5.21
CA ASP A 42 8.05 -4.69 -5.43
C ASP A 42 8.19 -3.76 -6.65
N GLY A 43 7.18 -2.90 -6.86
CA GLY A 43 7.11 -1.96 -7.98
C GLY A 43 6.81 -2.59 -9.33
N GLN A 44 6.41 -3.87 -9.37
CA GLN A 44 5.94 -4.54 -10.58
C GLN A 44 4.42 -4.69 -10.54
N VAL A 45 3.73 -4.29 -11.62
CA VAL A 45 2.29 -4.49 -11.77
C VAL A 45 2.00 -5.98 -11.92
N ILE A 46 1.24 -6.55 -10.98
CA ILE A 46 0.91 -7.98 -10.96
C ILE A 46 -0.45 -8.24 -11.59
N GLY A 47 -1.44 -7.38 -11.33
CA GLY A 47 -2.78 -7.57 -11.88
C GLY A 47 -3.86 -6.81 -11.14
N ALA A 48 -5.11 -7.20 -11.40
CA ALA A 48 -6.30 -6.60 -10.82
C ALA A 48 -6.84 -7.44 -9.65
N ALA A 49 -7.07 -6.80 -8.51
CA ALA A 49 -7.82 -7.32 -7.37
C ALA A 49 -9.25 -6.74 -7.38
N ARG A 50 -10.25 -7.55 -7.09
CA ARG A 50 -11.66 -7.13 -6.92
C ARG A 50 -12.10 -7.18 -5.47
N HIS A 51 -11.41 -7.98 -4.68
CA HIS A 51 -11.66 -8.13 -3.25
C HIS A 51 -10.36 -8.07 -2.46
N VAL A 52 -10.49 -7.83 -1.16
CA VAL A 52 -9.38 -7.85 -0.21
C VAL A 52 -8.69 -9.22 -0.15
N THR A 53 -9.44 -10.30 -0.36
CA THR A 53 -8.92 -11.67 -0.43
C THR A 53 -7.98 -11.87 -1.61
N ASP A 54 -8.28 -11.27 -2.76
CA ASP A 54 -7.42 -11.37 -3.96
C ASP A 54 -6.03 -10.80 -3.68
N VAL A 55 -5.94 -9.73 -2.87
CA VAL A 55 -4.67 -9.13 -2.44
C VAL A 55 -3.87 -10.11 -1.58
N LEU A 56 -4.53 -10.76 -0.62
CA LEU A 56 -3.90 -11.74 0.27
C LEU A 56 -3.43 -13.00 -0.51
N GLU A 57 -4.29 -13.54 -1.38
CA GLU A 57 -3.99 -14.72 -2.18
C GLU A 57 -2.85 -14.44 -3.17
N THR A 58 -2.89 -13.29 -3.85
CA THR A 58 -1.82 -12.87 -4.76
C THR A 58 -0.52 -12.70 -3.99
N ALA A 59 -0.49 -11.96 -2.88
CA ALA A 59 0.73 -11.80 -2.08
C ALA A 59 1.30 -13.14 -1.60
N ALA A 60 0.43 -14.05 -1.13
CA ALA A 60 0.83 -15.40 -0.70
C ALA A 60 1.45 -16.21 -1.84
N SER A 61 0.91 -16.11 -3.07
CA SER A 61 1.49 -16.78 -4.25
C SER A 61 2.90 -16.27 -4.63
N TYR A 62 3.25 -15.06 -4.18
CA TYR A 62 4.59 -14.46 -4.34
C TYR A 62 5.47 -14.66 -3.08
N GLY A 63 5.02 -15.49 -2.13
CA GLY A 63 5.76 -15.79 -0.90
C GLY A 63 5.72 -14.68 0.14
N ILE A 64 4.80 -13.72 0.02
CA ILE A 64 4.62 -12.61 0.96
C ILE A 64 3.48 -12.96 1.91
N THR A 65 3.80 -13.16 3.19
CA THR A 65 2.80 -13.35 4.24
C THR A 65 2.39 -12.00 4.82
N ILE A 66 1.13 -11.63 4.63
CA ILE A 66 0.56 -10.40 5.19
C ILE A 66 -0.10 -10.71 6.54
N HIS A 67 0.53 -10.25 7.62
CA HIS A 67 -0.02 -10.40 8.98
C HIS A 67 -0.93 -9.24 9.38
N ASP A 68 -0.62 -8.03 8.90
CA ASP A 68 -1.40 -6.83 9.11
C ASP A 68 -1.49 -6.07 7.77
N MET A 69 -2.71 -5.74 7.36
CA MET A 69 -2.98 -5.03 6.11
C MET A 69 -2.91 -3.51 6.27
N ASP A 70 -2.79 -3.02 7.50
CA ASP A 70 -2.60 -1.62 7.84
C ASP A 70 -1.12 -1.26 8.06
N ASP A 71 -0.22 -2.24 8.03
CA ASP A 71 1.24 -2.02 8.07
C ASP A 71 1.70 -1.35 6.76
N PRO A 72 2.10 -0.05 6.79
CA PRO A 72 2.46 0.70 5.60
C PRO A 72 3.78 0.25 4.96
N ASP A 73 4.62 -0.51 5.67
CA ASP A 73 5.85 -1.10 5.13
C ASP A 73 5.58 -2.40 4.39
N LEU A 74 4.39 -2.99 4.58
CA LEU A 74 3.99 -4.23 3.92
C LEU A 74 2.95 -3.98 2.83
N VAL A 75 1.86 -3.26 3.15
CA VAL A 75 0.76 -2.97 2.25
C VAL A 75 0.43 -1.48 2.28
N ARG A 76 0.46 -0.85 1.12
CA ARG A 76 0.02 0.54 0.96
C ARG A 76 -1.24 0.61 0.11
N TRP A 77 -2.27 1.24 0.67
CA TRP A 77 -3.51 1.55 -0.03
C TRP A 77 -3.49 2.99 -0.55
N VAL A 78 -3.91 3.19 -1.80
CA VAL A 78 -4.05 4.51 -2.44
C VAL A 78 -5.51 4.73 -2.81
N GLY A 79 -6.05 5.93 -2.55
CA GLY A 79 -7.43 6.27 -2.93
C GLY A 79 -8.51 5.57 -2.10
N GLY A 80 -8.19 5.25 -0.83
CA GLY A 80 -9.05 4.52 0.09
C GLY A 80 -8.22 3.53 0.92
N ASP A 81 -8.90 2.70 1.71
CA ASP A 81 -8.31 1.65 2.55
C ASP A 81 -8.68 0.25 2.05
N LYS A 82 -8.39 -0.79 2.84
CA LYS A 82 -8.74 -2.19 2.55
C LYS A 82 -10.24 -2.49 2.41
N TYR A 83 -11.11 -1.56 2.82
CA TYR A 83 -12.58 -1.68 2.72
C TYR A 83 -13.17 -0.86 1.57
N THR A 84 -12.36 -0.04 0.91
CA THR A 84 -12.80 0.86 -0.17
C THR A 84 -12.64 0.18 -1.54
N TRP A 85 -13.75 -0.29 -2.11
CA TRP A 85 -13.78 -1.01 -3.40
C TRP A 85 -14.80 -0.48 -4.41
N THR A 86 -15.59 0.51 -4.04
CA THR A 86 -16.60 1.13 -4.90
C THR A 86 -16.17 2.52 -5.33
N LEU A 87 -16.59 2.94 -6.52
CA LEU A 87 -16.50 4.34 -6.94
C LEU A 87 -17.57 5.14 -6.17
N HIS A 88 -17.20 6.33 -5.70
CA HIS A 88 -18.11 7.29 -5.05
C HIS A 88 -18.82 8.17 -6.07
#